data_AF-A0A222ENX7-F1
#
_entry.id   AF-A0A222ENX7-F1
#
_cell.length_a   1.000
_cell.length_b   1.000
_cell.length_c   1.000
_cell.angle_alpha   90.00
_cell.angle_beta   90.00
_cell.angle_gamma   90.00
#
_symmetry.space_group_name_H-M   'P 1'
#
loop_
_entity.id
_entity.type
_entity.pdbx_description
1 polymer ?
#
loop_
_entity_poly.entity_id
_entity_poly.type
_entity_poly.pdbx_seq_one_letter_code
_entity_poly.pdbx_strand_id
1 'polypeptide(L)'
;MKKTWLLMLISSIMFLIISVLAYTLPDMKYKSTLLYSYFQGTSFPSTSSNILIWLKLSISMSTIVAIISIFVLVMGYFYENTTYNKYAIMGAALFVFIAFFSGLMLLIAGSLNIGGMNSGDKLGPILLLVFINIGYLFLTSISIWTGISEYKANSLR
;
A
#
# COMPACT_ATOMS: atom_id res chain seq x y z
N MET A 1 14.91 -15.22 -5.51
CA MET A 1 14.70 -14.35 -4.32
C MET A 1 15.06 -12.89 -4.54
N LYS A 2 16.27 -12.53 -5.01
CA LYS A 2 16.66 -11.11 -5.26
C LYS A 2 15.66 -10.34 -6.13
N LYS A 3 15.24 -10.93 -7.26
CA LYS A 3 14.24 -10.35 -8.17
C LYS A 3 12.89 -10.09 -7.48
N THR A 4 12.48 -10.97 -6.56
CA THR A 4 11.21 -10.87 -5.83
C THR A 4 11.22 -9.70 -4.85
N TRP A 5 12.31 -9.55 -4.09
CA TRP A 5 12.49 -8.43 -3.18
C TRP A 5 12.69 -7.10 -3.92
N LEU A 6 13.29 -7.11 -5.11
CA LEU A 6 13.34 -5.95 -5.99
C LEU A 6 11.93 -5.51 -6.43
N LEU A 7 11.08 -6.46 -6.83
CA LEU A 7 9.69 -6.17 -7.19
C LEU A 7 8.89 -5.64 -5.99
N MET A 8 9.10 -6.19 -4.79
CA MET A 8 8.51 -5.66 -3.55
C MET A 8 8.96 -4.23 -3.26
N LEU A 9 10.25 -3.93 -3.45
CA LEU A 9 10.77 -2.59 -3.25
C LEU A 9 10.17 -1.58 -4.23
N ILE A 10 10.15 -1.88 -5.52
CA ILE A 10 9.59 -0.99 -6.55
C ILE A 10 8.11 -0.73 -6.27
N SER A 11 7.35 -1.79 -5.97
CA SER A 11 5.90 -1.68 -5.73
C SER A 11 5.58 -0.89 -4.46
N SER A 12 6.37 -1.07 -3.39
CA SER A 12 6.21 -0.30 -2.14
C SER A 12 6.58 1.17 -2.30
N ILE A 13 7.63 1.50 -3.07
CA ILE A 13 7.98 2.90 -3.39
C ILE A 13 6.90 3.56 -4.24
N MET A 14 6.42 2.89 -5.29
CA MET A 14 5.35 3.44 -6.14
C MET A 14 4.09 3.73 -5.30
N PHE A 15 3.72 2.82 -4.42
CA PHE A 15 2.58 3.04 -3.53
C PHE A 15 2.82 4.17 -2.52
N LEU A 16 4.03 4.28 -1.96
CA LEU A 16 4.39 5.36 -1.06
C LEU A 16 4.21 6.72 -1.75
N ILE A 17 4.72 6.86 -2.98
CA ILE A 17 4.56 8.08 -3.78
C ILE A 17 3.07 8.41 -3.95
N ILE A 18 2.26 7.45 -4.36
CA ILE A 18 0.83 7.71 -4.61
C ILE A 18 0.08 8.02 -3.30
N SER A 19 0.41 7.33 -2.20
CA SER A 19 -0.20 7.58 -0.88
C SER A 19 0.16 8.98 -0.36
N VAL A 20 1.41 9.41 -0.55
CA VAL A 20 1.86 10.76 -0.21
C VAL A 20 1.19 11.79 -1.11
N LEU A 21 1.05 11.53 -2.40
CA LEU A 21 0.29 12.41 -3.31
C LEU A 21 -1.17 12.52 -2.87
N ALA A 22 -1.85 11.42 -2.56
CA ALA A 22 -3.21 11.43 -2.03
C ALA A 22 -3.34 12.20 -0.71
N TYR A 23 -2.31 12.16 0.13
CA TYR A 23 -2.24 12.90 1.39
C TYR A 23 -1.94 14.41 1.21
N THR A 24 -1.10 14.78 0.24
CA THR A 24 -0.57 16.14 0.07
C THR A 24 -1.27 16.98 -1.00
N LEU A 25 -1.88 16.35 -2.01
CA LEU A 25 -2.65 17.04 -3.06
C LEU A 25 -3.80 17.91 -2.53
N PRO A 26 -4.49 17.57 -1.42
CA PRO A 26 -5.47 18.47 -0.80
C PRO A 26 -4.88 19.79 -0.27
N ASP A 27 -3.59 19.83 0.06
CA ASP A 27 -2.92 20.97 0.70
C ASP A 27 -2.13 21.87 -0.28
N MET A 28 -1.79 21.38 -1.49
CA MET A 28 -0.94 22.13 -2.43
C MET A 28 -1.74 23.04 -3.38
N LYS A 29 -1.84 24.34 -3.04
CA LYS A 29 -2.13 25.54 -3.89
C LYS A 29 -3.44 25.57 -4.71
N TYR A 30 -3.97 24.43 -5.11
CA TYR A 30 -5.33 24.24 -5.60
C TYR A 30 -6.12 23.71 -4.40
N LYS A 31 -7.03 24.50 -3.86
CA LYS A 31 -8.14 24.00 -3.01
C LYS A 31 -9.01 23.07 -3.86
N SER A 32 -8.44 21.97 -4.35
CA SER A 32 -9.13 20.94 -5.10
C SER A 32 -9.95 20.20 -4.05
N THR A 33 -11.12 20.75 -3.80
CA THR A 33 -12.22 20.13 -3.08
C THR A 33 -12.38 18.67 -3.51
N LEU A 34 -12.11 18.32 -4.77
CA LEU A 34 -12.12 16.99 -5.37
C LEU A 34 -11.76 15.80 -4.46
N LEU A 35 -10.55 15.71 -3.90
CA LEU A 35 -10.16 14.54 -3.07
C LEU A 35 -10.83 14.59 -1.69
N TYR A 36 -10.97 15.78 -1.10
CA TYR A 36 -11.59 15.95 0.21
C TYR A 36 -13.10 15.72 0.17
N SER A 37 -13.78 16.25 -0.85
CA SER A 37 -15.20 16.08 -1.14
C SER A 37 -15.52 14.68 -1.61
N TYR A 38 -14.59 13.99 -2.27
CA TYR A 38 -14.73 12.58 -2.60
C TYR A 38 -14.86 11.73 -1.34
N PHE A 39 -14.11 12.06 -0.28
CA PHE A 39 -14.16 11.34 0.99
C PHE A 39 -15.10 11.94 2.04
N GLN A 40 -15.83 13.03 1.77
CA GLN A 40 -16.74 13.69 2.73
C GLN A 40 -17.98 12.84 3.07
N GLY A 41 -17.83 11.83 3.90
CA GLY A 41 -18.96 11.09 4.47
C GLY A 41 -19.14 11.37 5.96
N THR A 42 -20.35 11.08 6.45
CA THR A 42 -20.72 11.24 7.86
C THR A 42 -20.61 9.95 8.66
N SER A 43 -20.44 8.81 7.99
CA SER A 43 -20.34 7.48 8.59
C SER A 43 -18.98 6.83 8.32
N PHE A 44 -18.61 5.83 9.13
CA PHE A 44 -17.43 5.00 8.88
C PHE A 44 -17.57 4.27 7.53
N PRO A 45 -16.49 4.11 6.72
CA PRO A 45 -15.11 4.57 6.92
C PRO A 45 -14.82 6.00 6.42
N SER A 46 -15.86 6.75 6.01
CA SER A 46 -15.78 8.03 5.29
C SER A 46 -15.74 9.31 6.13
N THR A 47 -15.61 9.24 7.46
CA THR A 47 -15.41 10.47 8.24
C THR A 47 -14.01 11.04 7.99
N SER A 48 -13.87 12.37 7.94
CA SER A 48 -12.60 13.04 7.61
C SER A 48 -11.42 12.59 8.49
N SER A 49 -11.68 12.32 9.78
CA SER A 49 -10.69 11.78 10.72
C SER A 49 -10.22 10.37 10.32
N ASN A 50 -11.13 9.50 9.90
CA ASN A 50 -10.81 8.12 9.51
C ASN A 50 -10.03 8.09 8.20
N ILE A 51 -10.37 8.93 7.24
CA ILE A 51 -9.66 9.05 5.96
C ILE A 51 -8.19 9.43 6.16
N LEU A 52 -7.94 10.40 7.04
CA LEU A 52 -6.58 10.78 7.41
C LEU A 52 -5.83 9.63 8.09
N ILE A 53 -6.51 8.83 8.92
CA ILE A 53 -5.92 7.64 9.54
C ILE A 53 -5.57 6.60 8.48
N TRP A 54 -6.47 6.29 7.54
CA TRP A 54 -6.21 5.32 6.48
C TRP A 54 -5.04 5.74 5.59
N LEU A 55 -4.96 7.00 5.18
CA LEU A 55 -3.83 7.53 4.40
C LEU A 55 -2.52 7.43 5.18
N LYS A 56 -2.49 7.80 6.47
CA LYS A 56 -1.31 7.67 7.32
C LYS A 56 -0.88 6.21 7.50
N LEU A 57 -1.84 5.29 7.64
CA LEU A 57 -1.56 3.85 7.69
C LEU A 57 -0.97 3.37 6.36
N SER A 58 -1.54 3.74 5.22
CA SER A 58 -0.97 3.42 3.90
C SER A 58 0.49 3.92 3.75
N ILE A 59 0.77 5.17 4.14
CA ILE A 59 2.13 5.76 4.08
C ILE A 59 3.10 5.01 5.01
N SER A 60 2.72 4.83 6.28
CA SER A 60 3.59 4.20 7.28
C SER A 60 3.92 2.75 6.94
N MET A 61 2.91 1.95 6.58
CA MET A 61 3.09 0.54 6.25
C MET A 61 3.93 0.35 4.98
N SER A 62 3.70 1.15 3.93
CA SER A 62 4.50 1.07 2.70
C SER A 62 5.96 1.47 2.92
N THR A 63 6.20 2.46 3.79
CA THR A 63 7.56 2.85 4.22
C THR A 63 8.27 1.69 4.92
N ILE A 64 7.60 1.01 5.86
CA ILE A 64 8.17 -0.13 6.58
C ILE A 64 8.50 -1.28 5.60
N VAL A 65 7.59 -1.61 4.68
CA VAL A 65 7.82 -2.66 3.67
C VAL A 65 9.00 -2.31 2.75
N ALA A 66 9.13 -1.04 2.35
CA ALA A 66 10.27 -0.58 1.56
C ALA A 66 11.60 -0.74 2.32
N ILE A 67 11.65 -0.36 3.60
CA ILE A 67 12.84 -0.52 4.47
C ILE A 67 13.22 -2.00 4.61
N ILE A 68 12.25 -2.87 4.90
CA ILE A 68 12.49 -4.32 5.00
C ILE A 68 13.04 -4.85 3.67
N SER A 69 12.47 -4.43 2.54
CA SER A 69 12.90 -4.87 1.21
C SER A 69 14.34 -4.42 0.90
N ILE A 70 14.71 -3.18 1.26
CA ILE A 70 16.09 -2.68 1.13
C ILE A 70 17.03 -3.52 1.99
N PHE A 71 16.68 -3.75 3.26
CA PHE A 71 17.51 -4.54 4.17
C PHE A 71 17.79 -5.94 3.62
N VAL A 72 16.74 -6.64 3.16
CA VAL A 72 16.89 -7.99 2.61
C VAL A 72 17.71 -7.98 1.31
N LEU A 73 17.52 -6.98 0.44
CA LEU A 73 18.33 -6.84 -0.76
C LEU A 73 19.81 -6.62 -0.43
N VAL A 74 20.13 -5.76 0.54
CA VAL A 74 21.51 -5.53 0.99
C VAL A 74 22.12 -6.81 1.55
N MET A 75 21.43 -7.51 2.46
CA MET A 75 21.92 -8.76 3.05
C MET A 75 22.09 -9.87 2.01
N GLY A 76 21.14 -10.01 1.07
CA GLY A 76 21.21 -11.01 0.02
C GLY A 76 22.24 -10.68 -1.08
N TYR A 77 22.54 -9.40 -1.32
CA TYR A 77 23.47 -8.99 -2.38
C TYR A 77 24.93 -8.93 -1.91
N PHE A 78 25.19 -8.37 -0.73
CA PHE A 78 26.56 -8.20 -0.22
C PHE A 78 27.04 -9.37 0.64
N TYR A 79 26.14 -10.04 1.37
CA TYR A 79 26.50 -11.07 2.34
C TYR A 79 26.05 -12.48 1.93
N GLU A 80 25.40 -12.62 0.76
CA GLU A 80 24.82 -13.86 0.23
C GLU A 80 23.96 -14.65 1.24
N ASN A 81 23.45 -13.96 2.25
CA ASN A 81 22.77 -14.57 3.39
C ASN A 81 21.26 -14.59 3.14
N THR A 82 20.68 -15.78 3.03
CA THR A 82 19.25 -16.00 2.79
C THR A 82 18.43 -16.24 4.06
N THR A 83 19.08 -16.39 5.22
CA THR A 83 18.41 -16.67 6.51
C THR A 83 17.40 -15.58 6.88
N TYR A 84 17.68 -14.33 6.49
CA TYR A 84 16.81 -13.19 6.79
C TYR A 84 15.52 -13.16 5.95
N ASN A 85 15.44 -13.89 4.82
CA ASN A 85 14.24 -13.92 3.99
C ASN A 85 13.02 -14.37 4.78
N LYS A 86 13.15 -15.42 5.59
CA LYS A 86 12.05 -15.98 6.39
C LYS A 86 11.50 -14.94 7.38
N TYR A 87 12.38 -14.31 8.14
CA TYR A 87 12.01 -13.29 9.12
C TYR A 87 11.43 -12.04 8.45
N ALA A 88 12.00 -11.63 7.32
CA ALA A 88 11.52 -10.49 6.57
C ALA A 88 10.13 -10.74 5.95
N ILE A 89 9.83 -11.96 5.50
CA ILE A 89 8.48 -12.32 5.01
C ILE A 89 7.46 -12.28 6.16
N MET A 90 7.81 -12.85 7.32
CA MET A 90 6.93 -12.83 8.50
C MET A 90 6.65 -11.40 8.98
N GLY A 91 7.66 -10.53 8.96
CA GLY A 91 7.48 -9.11 9.29
C GLY A 91 6.67 -8.36 8.21
N ALA A 92 7.05 -8.50 6.94
CA ALA A 92 6.43 -7.77 5.84
C ALA A 92 4.95 -8.13 5.64
N ALA A 93 4.55 -9.38 5.87
CA ALA A 93 3.17 -9.84 5.63
C ALA A 93 2.13 -9.03 6.42
N LEU A 94 2.41 -8.72 7.70
CA LEU A 94 1.51 -7.91 8.53
C LEU A 94 1.36 -6.49 7.97
N PHE A 95 2.48 -5.84 7.62
CA PHE A 95 2.47 -4.47 7.10
C PHE A 95 1.81 -4.39 5.71
N VAL A 96 2.06 -5.39 4.86
CA VAL A 96 1.41 -5.50 3.56
C VAL A 96 -0.11 -5.65 3.72
N PHE A 97 -0.56 -6.49 4.66
CA PHE A 97 -1.99 -6.66 4.93
C PHE A 97 -2.65 -5.37 5.45
N ILE A 98 -2.01 -4.66 6.40
CA ILE A 98 -2.58 -3.43 6.98
C ILE A 98 -2.72 -2.33 5.91
N ALA A 99 -1.73 -2.15 5.03
CA ALA A 99 -1.86 -1.14 3.98
C ALA A 99 -2.83 -1.56 2.87
N PHE A 100 -2.97 -2.86 2.57
CA PHE A 100 -4.04 -3.35 1.70
C PHE A 100 -5.41 -3.03 2.29
N PHE A 101 -5.62 -3.35 3.57
CA PHE A 101 -6.86 -3.05 4.27
C PHE A 101 -7.17 -1.55 4.33
N SER A 102 -6.15 -0.72 4.55
CA SER A 102 -6.29 0.75 4.55
C SER A 102 -6.67 1.27 3.16
N GLY A 103 -6.08 0.71 2.10
CA GLY A 103 -6.46 1.00 0.72
C GLY A 103 -7.92 0.63 0.43
N LEU A 104 -8.38 -0.53 0.91
CA LEU A 104 -9.77 -0.96 0.76
C LEU A 104 -10.73 0.00 1.48
N MET A 105 -10.38 0.43 2.69
CA MET A 105 -11.20 1.39 3.43
C MET A 105 -11.31 2.73 2.73
N LEU A 106 -10.24 3.21 2.09
CA LEU A 106 -10.28 4.42 1.26
C LEU A 106 -11.19 4.24 0.04
N LEU A 107 -11.13 3.09 -0.64
CA LEU A 107 -12.03 2.79 -1.76
C LEU A 107 -13.50 2.75 -1.34
N ILE A 108 -13.79 2.06 -0.24
CA ILE A 108 -15.16 1.96 0.31
C ILE A 108 -15.66 3.35 0.70
N ALA A 109 -14.84 4.13 1.42
CA ALA A 109 -15.22 5.47 1.84
C ALA A 109 -15.57 6.38 0.67
N GLY A 110 -14.76 6.35 -0.38
CA GLY A 110 -15.00 7.11 -1.59
C GLY A 110 -16.21 6.63 -2.41
N SER A 111 -16.48 5.33 -2.38
CA SER A 111 -17.65 4.73 -3.05
C SER A 111 -18.96 4.92 -2.28
N LEU A 112 -18.93 5.21 -0.98
CA LEU A 112 -20.15 5.52 -0.22
C LEU A 112 -20.65 6.95 -0.46
N ASN A 113 -19.81 7.83 -1.00
CA ASN A 113 -20.14 9.24 -1.22
C ASN A 113 -20.71 9.55 -2.62
N ILE A 114 -21.43 8.58 -3.21
CA ILE A 114 -21.94 8.67 -4.58
C ILE A 114 -22.93 9.83 -4.78
N GLY A 115 -23.54 10.38 -3.73
CA GLY A 115 -24.54 11.46 -3.83
C GLY A 115 -24.04 12.90 -3.98
N GLY A 116 -22.78 13.23 -3.64
CA GLY A 116 -22.37 14.64 -3.41
C GLY A 116 -21.60 15.39 -4.52
N MET A 117 -21.28 14.74 -5.65
CA MET A 117 -20.52 15.37 -6.76
C MET A 117 -20.92 14.78 -8.11
N ASN A 118 -20.72 15.53 -9.20
CA ASN A 118 -20.85 15.05 -10.57
C ASN A 118 -19.95 13.82 -10.81
N SER A 119 -20.47 12.84 -11.56
CA SER A 119 -19.82 11.53 -11.78
C SER A 119 -18.46 11.61 -12.47
N GLY A 120 -18.21 12.62 -13.31
CA GLY A 120 -16.93 12.83 -14.02
C GLY A 120 -15.77 13.21 -13.10
N ASP A 121 -16.04 13.99 -12.05
CA ASP A 121 -15.02 14.50 -11.12
C ASP A 121 -14.55 13.42 -10.13
N LYS A 122 -15.38 12.41 -9.89
CA LYS A 122 -15.09 11.29 -8.98
C LYS A 122 -14.19 10.23 -9.60
N LEU A 123 -14.16 10.12 -10.93
CA LEU A 123 -13.47 9.06 -11.66
C LEU A 123 -11.95 9.09 -11.45
N GLY A 124 -11.32 10.26 -11.45
CA GLY A 124 -9.87 10.41 -11.27
C GLY A 124 -9.36 9.87 -9.92
N PRO A 125 -9.92 10.35 -8.79
CA PRO A 125 -9.58 9.83 -7.45
C PRO A 125 -9.89 8.35 -7.28
N ILE A 126 -11.04 7.86 -7.80
CA ILE A 126 -11.39 6.43 -7.80
C ILE A 126 -10.33 5.62 -8.52
N LEU A 127 -9.99 5.99 -9.74
CA LEU A 127 -9.01 5.27 -10.56
C LEU A 127 -7.63 5.24 -9.89
N LEU A 128 -7.21 6.35 -9.28
CA LEU A 128 -5.97 6.42 -8.52
C LEU A 128 -5.98 5.47 -7.31
N LEU A 129 -7.05 5.45 -6.52
CA LEU A 129 -7.20 4.56 -5.35
C LEU A 129 -7.38 3.08 -5.74
N VAL A 130 -8.05 2.80 -6.85
CA VAL A 130 -8.15 1.44 -7.41
C VAL A 130 -6.77 0.97 -7.85
N PHE A 131 -6.01 1.81 -8.53
CA PHE A 131 -4.63 1.52 -8.94
C PHE A 131 -3.73 1.22 -7.74
N ILE A 132 -3.84 2.01 -6.67
CA ILE A 132 -3.19 1.81 -5.37
C ILE A 132 -3.51 0.43 -4.79
N ASN A 133 -4.79 0.04 -4.75
CA ASN A 133 -5.22 -1.24 -4.20
C ASN A 133 -4.80 -2.45 -5.04
N ILE A 134 -4.81 -2.32 -6.37
CA ILE A 134 -4.30 -3.34 -7.29
C ILE A 134 -2.79 -3.53 -7.08
N GLY A 135 -2.03 -2.44 -6.89
CA GLY A 135 -0.62 -2.50 -6.56
C GLY A 135 -0.35 -3.25 -5.24
N TYR A 136 -1.20 -3.08 -4.23
CA TYR A 136 -1.07 -3.79 -2.96
C TYR A 136 -1.52 -5.25 -2.99
N LEU A 137 -2.51 -5.58 -3.81
CA LEU A 137 -2.82 -6.97 -4.15
C LEU A 137 -1.60 -7.65 -4.74
N PHE A 138 -0.92 -6.99 -5.68
CA PHE A 138 0.29 -7.52 -6.28
C PHE A 138 1.43 -7.72 -5.26
N LEU A 139 1.65 -6.74 -4.37
CA LEU A 139 2.59 -6.87 -3.23
C LEU A 139 2.23 -8.05 -2.33
N THR A 140 0.95 -8.20 -1.98
CA THR A 140 0.46 -9.30 -1.14
C THR A 140 0.71 -10.65 -1.81
N SER A 141 0.40 -10.77 -3.10
CA SER A 141 0.68 -11.97 -3.89
C SER A 141 2.16 -12.28 -3.96
N ILE A 142 3.02 -11.28 -4.16
CA ILE A 142 4.48 -11.45 -4.17
C ILE A 142 4.96 -11.93 -2.79
N SER A 143 4.52 -11.31 -1.69
CA SER A 143 4.90 -11.72 -0.34
C SER A 143 4.49 -13.17 -0.03
N ILE A 144 3.26 -13.56 -0.39
CA ILE A 144 2.78 -14.95 -0.24
C ILE A 144 3.62 -15.91 -1.08
N TRP A 145 3.87 -15.59 -2.35
CA TRP A 145 4.69 -16.40 -3.24
C TRP A 145 6.11 -16.59 -2.69
N THR A 146 6.70 -15.52 -2.18
CA THR A 146 8.03 -15.53 -1.55
C THR A 146 8.02 -16.46 -0.32
N GLY A 147 6.98 -16.37 0.52
CA GLY A 147 6.79 -17.24 1.68
C GLY A 147 6.70 -18.72 1.32
N ILE A 148 5.89 -19.05 0.30
CA ILE A 148 5.76 -20.43 -0.19
C ILE A 148 7.09 -20.95 -0.74
N SER A 149 7.84 -20.13 -1.48
CA SER A 149 9.13 -20.54 -2.03
C SER A 149 10.15 -20.88 -0.94
N GLU A 150 10.20 -20.11 0.15
CA GLU A 150 11.11 -20.42 1.27
C GLU A 150 10.64 -21.56 2.16
N TYR A 151 9.34 -21.76 2.29
CA TYR A 151 8.83 -22.95 2.98
C TYR A 151 9.28 -24.22 2.25
N LYS A 152 9.09 -24.28 0.92
CA LYS A 152 9.49 -25.42 0.09
C LYS A 152 11.00 -25.67 0.10
N ALA A 153 11.81 -24.60 0.02
CA ALA A 153 13.26 -24.73 0.02
C ALA A 153 13.82 -25.30 1.34
N ASN A 154 13.16 -25.00 2.46
CA ASN A 154 13.60 -25.46 3.79
C ASN A 154 12.96 -26.77 4.25
N SER A 155 11.79 -27.16 3.73
CA SER A 155 11.15 -28.45 4.05
C SER A 155 11.73 -29.65 3.29
N LEU A 156 12.59 -29.39 2.30
CA LEU A 156 13.29 -30.39 1.48
C LEU A 156 14.76 -30.60 1.91
N ARG A 157 15.16 -30.01 3.04
CA ARG A 157 16.42 -30.27 3.75
C ARG A 157 16.12 -31.00 5.05
#